data_AF-A0A401SE13-F1
#
_entry.id   AF-A0A401SE13-F1
#
_cell.length_a   1.000
_cell.length_b   1.000
_cell.length_c   1.000
_cell.angle_alpha   90.00
_cell.angle_beta   90.00
_cell.angle_gamma   90.00
#
_symmetry.space_group_name_H-M   'P 1'
#
loop_
_entity.id
_entity.type
_entity.pdbx_description
1 polymer ?
#
loop_
_entity_poly.entity_id
_entity_poly.type
_entity_poly.pdbx_seq_one_letter_code
_entity_poly.pdbx_strand_id
1 'polypeptide(L)'
;MAHTRISAKYPPHIDPTKAPIAFGDRALPKLKRELANPELLVRQRALMALCDLLHDPELAYSAVEVGCLENLKLLLKDEDATVRRKTTEIFYILVTHSIGRFAFLENDVIIPLSELLNDPEDICRKNLHMVLEMFSQIPAGRNINVTD
;
A
#
# COMPACT_ATOMS: atom_id res chain seq x y z
N MET A 1 20.28 -41.42 -9.92
CA MET A 1 20.04 -40.28 -9.01
C MET A 1 19.87 -39.05 -9.88
N ALA A 2 18.68 -38.41 -9.86
CA ALA A 2 18.42 -37.23 -10.67
C ALA A 2 19.03 -36.01 -9.96
N HIS A 3 20.05 -35.40 -10.57
CA HIS A 3 20.60 -34.14 -10.09
C HIS A 3 19.66 -33.00 -10.51
N THR A 4 19.05 -32.33 -9.54
CA THR A 4 18.29 -31.11 -9.75
C THR A 4 19.23 -30.03 -10.26
N ARG A 5 19.27 -29.82 -11.58
CA ARG A 5 19.97 -28.68 -12.20
C ARG A 5 19.18 -27.41 -11.89
N ILE A 6 19.49 -26.76 -10.78
CA ILE A 6 19.01 -25.40 -10.51
C ILE A 6 19.75 -24.50 -11.51
N SER A 7 19.05 -24.07 -12.56
CA SER A 7 19.58 -23.12 -13.53
C SER A 7 19.97 -21.84 -12.81
N ALA A 8 21.24 -21.43 -12.93
CA ALA A 8 21.74 -20.16 -12.39
C ALA A 8 21.11 -18.93 -13.06
N LYS A 9 20.32 -19.13 -14.13
CA LYS A 9 19.61 -18.08 -14.86
C LYS A 9 18.12 -18.16 -14.54
N TYR A 10 17.54 -17.00 -14.23
CA TYR A 10 16.09 -16.83 -14.15
C TYR A 10 15.43 -17.29 -15.46
N PRO A 11 14.21 -17.84 -15.41
CA PRO A 11 13.41 -18.12 -16.60
C PRO A 11 13.35 -16.90 -17.54
N PRO A 12 13.37 -17.11 -18.86
CA PRO A 12 13.57 -16.05 -19.86
C PRO A 12 12.46 -14.98 -19.91
N HIS A 13 11.39 -15.14 -19.13
CA HIS A 13 10.24 -14.23 -19.10
C HIS A 13 9.94 -13.63 -17.72
N ILE A 14 10.89 -13.71 -16.76
CA ILE A 14 10.72 -13.02 -15.49
C ILE A 14 11.23 -11.59 -15.65
N ASP A 15 10.32 -10.64 -15.51
CA ASP A 15 10.67 -9.24 -15.35
C ASP A 15 11.25 -9.04 -13.94
N PRO A 16 12.57 -8.72 -13.81
CA PRO A 16 13.18 -8.52 -12.52
C PRO A 16 12.65 -7.25 -11.84
N THR A 17 11.90 -6.38 -12.50
CA THR A 17 11.37 -5.16 -11.88
C THR A 17 10.00 -5.35 -11.24
N LYS A 18 9.36 -6.51 -11.42
CA LYS A 18 8.02 -6.81 -10.89
C LYS A 18 8.07 -7.75 -9.70
N ALA A 19 7.18 -7.56 -8.73
CA ALA A 19 6.99 -8.54 -7.68
C ALA A 19 6.39 -9.82 -8.29
N PRO A 20 6.87 -11.01 -7.92
CA PRO A 20 6.22 -12.25 -8.31
C PRO A 20 4.87 -12.37 -7.58
N ILE A 21 3.76 -12.13 -8.26
CA ILE A 21 2.42 -12.23 -7.66
C ILE A 21 2.04 -13.71 -7.53
N ALA A 22 1.55 -14.13 -6.36
CA ALA A 22 1.03 -15.48 -6.16
C ALA A 22 -0.35 -15.63 -6.81
N PHE A 23 -0.72 -16.85 -7.22
CA PHE A 23 -1.99 -17.10 -7.90
C PHE A 23 -3.22 -16.91 -6.98
N GLY A 24 -4.25 -16.22 -7.49
CA GLY A 24 -5.54 -16.01 -6.81
C GLY A 24 -5.40 -15.34 -5.44
N ASP A 25 -6.18 -15.82 -4.47
CA ASP A 25 -6.28 -15.27 -3.11
C ASP A 25 -4.95 -15.26 -2.33
N ARG A 26 -3.93 -15.98 -2.81
CA ARG A 26 -2.59 -15.98 -2.19
C ARG A 26 -1.76 -14.75 -2.55
N ALA A 27 -2.19 -13.96 -3.54
CA ALA A 27 -1.50 -12.74 -3.97
C ALA A 27 -1.30 -11.75 -2.80
N LEU A 28 -2.40 -11.33 -2.17
CA LEU A 28 -2.39 -10.30 -1.14
C LEU A 28 -1.67 -10.72 0.15
N PRO A 29 -1.87 -11.93 0.71
CA PRO A 29 -1.11 -12.38 1.88
C PRO A 29 0.39 -12.47 1.64
N LYS A 30 0.80 -12.79 0.40
CA LYS A 30 2.22 -12.77 0.03
C LYS A 30 2.74 -11.33 -0.03
N LEU A 31 2.05 -10.45 -0.73
CA LEU A 31 2.43 -9.03 -0.84
C LEU A 31 2.51 -8.37 0.55
N LYS A 32 1.57 -8.67 1.45
CA LYS A 32 1.62 -8.20 2.85
C LYS A 32 2.96 -8.53 3.52
N ARG A 33 3.47 -9.75 3.35
CA ARG A 33 4.79 -10.15 3.91
C ARG A 33 5.93 -9.41 3.24
N GLU A 34 5.86 -9.22 1.92
CA GLU A 34 6.89 -8.52 1.15
C GLU A 34 6.95 -7.02 1.47
N LEU A 35 5.83 -6.39 1.84
CA LEU A 35 5.80 -4.99 2.31
C LEU A 35 6.64 -4.78 3.58
N ALA A 36 6.77 -5.80 4.44
CA ALA A 36 7.57 -5.74 5.67
C ALA A 36 9.00 -6.27 5.48
N ASN A 37 9.43 -6.54 4.24
CA ASN A 37 10.75 -7.10 3.97
C ASN A 37 11.87 -6.06 4.22
N PRO A 38 13.00 -6.44 4.84
CA PRO A 38 14.13 -5.51 5.03
C PRO A 38 14.74 -5.00 3.71
N GLU A 39 14.63 -5.78 2.63
CA GLU A 39 15.17 -5.40 1.33
C GLU A 39 14.29 -4.35 0.63
N LEU A 40 14.85 -3.16 0.39
CA LEU A 40 14.15 -2.03 -0.24
C LEU A 40 13.50 -2.41 -1.57
N LEU A 41 14.23 -3.12 -2.43
CA LEU A 41 13.76 -3.49 -3.76
C LEU A 41 12.55 -4.42 -3.69
N VAL A 42 12.49 -5.30 -2.67
CA VAL A 42 11.32 -6.17 -2.45
C VAL A 42 10.12 -5.34 -2.02
N ARG A 43 10.28 -4.37 -1.11
CA ARG A 43 9.19 -3.47 -0.69
C ARG A 43 8.66 -2.64 -1.85
N GLN A 44 9.54 -2.04 -2.66
CA GLN A 44 9.15 -1.23 -3.82
C GLN A 44 8.37 -2.05 -4.84
N ARG A 45 8.84 -3.27 -5.16
CA ARG A 45 8.13 -4.19 -6.06
C ARG A 45 6.77 -4.59 -5.51
N ALA A 46 6.69 -4.89 -4.21
CA ALA A 46 5.43 -5.25 -3.56
C ALA A 46 4.43 -4.09 -3.57
N LEU A 47 4.88 -2.86 -3.32
CA LEU A 47 4.05 -1.66 -3.42
C LEU A 47 3.54 -1.41 -4.84
N MET A 48 4.40 -1.56 -5.85
CA MET A 48 4.00 -1.42 -7.25
C MET A 48 2.92 -2.44 -7.62
N ALA A 49 3.15 -3.72 -7.30
CA ALA A 49 2.17 -4.77 -7.55
C ALA A 49 0.86 -4.56 -6.76
N LEU A 50 0.95 -4.10 -5.50
CA LEU A 50 -0.23 -3.79 -4.72
C LEU A 50 -1.01 -2.63 -5.35
N CYS A 51 -0.34 -1.55 -5.76
CA CYS A 51 -0.98 -0.42 -6.45
C CYS A 51 -1.76 -0.88 -7.69
N ASP A 52 -1.15 -1.71 -8.54
CA ASP A 52 -1.80 -2.25 -9.74
C ASP A 52 -3.08 -3.05 -9.40
N LEU A 53 -3.05 -3.86 -8.32
CA LEU A 53 -4.20 -4.68 -7.90
C LEU A 53 -5.33 -3.86 -7.27
N LEU A 54 -5.01 -2.79 -6.52
CA LEU A 54 -6.00 -2.01 -5.77
C LEU A 54 -6.92 -1.15 -6.65
N HIS A 55 -6.64 -1.03 -7.94
CA HIS A 55 -7.57 -0.43 -8.89
C HIS A 55 -8.85 -1.28 -9.08
N ASP A 56 -8.78 -2.58 -8.76
CA ASP A 56 -9.95 -3.45 -8.69
C ASP A 56 -10.59 -3.33 -7.29
N PRO A 57 -11.86 -2.93 -7.18
CA PRO A 57 -12.53 -2.75 -5.90
C PRO A 57 -12.65 -4.05 -5.07
N GLU A 58 -12.74 -5.22 -5.71
CA GLU A 58 -12.82 -6.51 -5.01
C GLU A 58 -11.48 -6.82 -4.33
N LEU A 59 -10.37 -6.60 -5.04
CA LEU A 59 -9.02 -6.77 -4.49
C LEU A 59 -8.70 -5.70 -3.44
N ALA A 60 -9.23 -4.48 -3.60
CA ALA A 60 -9.12 -3.44 -2.58
C ALA A 60 -9.81 -3.84 -1.28
N TYR A 61 -11.01 -4.42 -1.36
CA TYR A 61 -11.71 -4.99 -0.22
C TYR A 61 -10.87 -6.09 0.45
N SER A 62 -10.43 -7.09 -0.32
CA SER A 62 -9.62 -8.18 0.23
C SER A 62 -8.29 -7.71 0.82
N ALA A 63 -7.67 -6.64 0.28
CA ALA A 63 -6.43 -6.10 0.82
C ALA A 63 -6.63 -5.45 2.21
N VAL A 64 -7.78 -4.81 2.42
CA VAL A 64 -8.20 -4.32 3.73
C VAL A 64 -8.39 -5.49 4.69
N GLU A 65 -9.14 -6.53 4.29
CA GLU A 65 -9.40 -7.71 5.14
C GLU A 65 -8.13 -8.47 5.53
N VAL A 66 -7.19 -8.61 4.59
CA VAL A 66 -5.88 -9.24 4.83
C VAL A 66 -5.02 -8.39 5.79
N GLY A 67 -5.38 -7.13 6.03
CA GLY A 67 -4.70 -6.21 6.94
C GLY A 67 -3.43 -5.64 6.34
N CYS A 68 -3.45 -5.26 5.06
CA CYS A 68 -2.33 -4.57 4.40
C CYS A 68 -2.13 -3.14 4.94
N LEU A 69 -3.19 -2.49 5.47
CA LEU A 69 -3.16 -1.10 5.95
C LEU A 69 -2.14 -0.88 7.07
N GLU A 70 -1.97 -1.83 7.98
CA GLU A 70 -0.98 -1.73 9.07
C GLU A 70 0.45 -1.59 8.53
N ASN A 71 0.80 -2.39 7.54
CA ASN A 71 2.12 -2.30 6.91
C ASN A 71 2.28 -1.00 6.13
N LEU A 72 1.22 -0.56 5.43
CA LEU A 72 1.24 0.71 4.71
C LEU A 72 1.43 1.90 5.66
N LYS A 73 0.84 1.89 6.86
CA LYS A 73 1.07 2.93 7.88
C LYS A 73 2.54 3.05 8.26
N LEU A 74 3.23 1.92 8.43
CA LEU A 74 4.66 1.90 8.73
C LEU A 74 5.50 2.45 7.57
N LEU A 75 5.12 2.15 6.33
CA LEU A 75 5.83 2.57 5.13
C LEU A 75 5.71 4.06 4.82
N LEU A 76 4.77 4.78 5.44
CA LEU A 76 4.72 6.26 5.37
C LEU A 76 5.96 6.92 5.98
N LYS A 77 6.65 6.23 6.89
CA LYS A 77 7.86 6.71 7.57
C LYS A 77 9.15 6.09 7.00
N ASP A 78 9.09 5.40 5.87
CA ASP A 78 10.27 4.79 5.25
C ASP A 78 11.24 5.89 4.78
N GLU A 79 12.55 5.62 4.88
CA GLU A 79 13.60 6.55 4.45
C GLU A 79 13.56 6.78 2.93
N ASP A 80 13.16 5.77 2.16
CA ASP A 80 13.10 5.84 0.71
C ASP A 80 11.89 6.65 0.21
N ALA A 81 12.18 7.67 -0.58
CA ALA A 81 11.15 8.54 -1.16
C ALA A 81 10.18 7.77 -2.07
N THR A 82 10.65 6.76 -2.81
CA THR A 82 9.79 6.00 -3.73
C THR A 82 8.76 5.17 -2.97
N VAL A 83 9.17 4.55 -1.86
CA VAL A 83 8.29 3.84 -0.94
C VAL A 83 7.22 4.78 -0.38
N ARG A 84 7.59 5.95 0.14
CA ARG A 84 6.62 6.93 0.66
C ARG A 84 5.65 7.42 -0.42
N ARG A 85 6.16 7.76 -1.62
CA ARG A 85 5.35 8.19 -2.76
C ARG A 85 4.33 7.13 -3.18
N LYS A 86 4.76 5.87 -3.33
CA LYS A 86 3.83 4.78 -3.71
C LYS A 86 2.86 4.43 -2.60
N THR A 87 3.28 4.51 -1.35
CA THR A 87 2.39 4.28 -0.20
C THR A 87 1.27 5.32 -0.13
N THR A 88 1.59 6.61 -0.31
CA THR A 88 0.57 7.68 -0.34
C THR A 88 -0.38 7.56 -1.54
N GLU A 89 0.11 7.11 -2.69
CA GLU A 89 -0.72 6.82 -3.87
C GLU A 89 -1.71 5.68 -3.60
N ILE A 90 -1.26 4.61 -2.95
CA ILE A 90 -2.13 3.51 -2.53
C ILE A 90 -3.22 4.00 -1.57
N PHE A 91 -2.87 4.84 -0.60
CA PHE A 91 -3.88 5.42 0.29
C PHE A 91 -4.89 6.28 -0.46
N TYR A 92 -4.45 7.06 -1.47
CA TYR A 92 -5.36 7.79 -2.34
C TYR A 92 -6.34 6.85 -3.06
N ILE A 93 -5.85 5.79 -3.70
CA ILE A 93 -6.71 4.79 -4.37
C ILE A 93 -7.73 4.21 -3.39
N LEU A 94 -7.29 3.79 -2.20
CA LEU A 94 -8.18 3.22 -1.18
C LEU A 94 -9.29 4.19 -0.77
N VAL A 95 -8.98 5.46 -0.52
CA VAL A 95 -10.03 6.44 -0.15
C VAL A 95 -10.93 6.84 -1.31
N THR A 96 -10.61 6.53 -2.56
CA THR A 96 -11.60 6.69 -3.64
C THR A 96 -12.77 5.72 -3.49
N HIS A 97 -12.53 4.54 -2.90
CA HIS A 97 -13.54 3.52 -2.63
C HIS A 97 -14.20 3.71 -1.26
N SER A 98 -15.51 3.43 -1.16
CA SER A 98 -16.25 3.55 0.10
C SER A 98 -15.68 2.66 1.22
N ILE A 99 -15.30 1.43 0.91
CA ILE A 99 -14.69 0.52 1.89
C ILE A 99 -13.37 1.07 2.43
N GLY A 100 -12.51 1.60 1.56
CA GLY A 100 -11.21 2.10 1.98
C GLY A 100 -11.35 3.32 2.89
N ARG A 101 -12.41 4.13 2.70
CA ARG A 101 -12.76 5.23 3.60
C ARG A 101 -13.16 4.76 5.01
N PHE A 102 -13.99 3.72 5.12
CA PHE A 102 -14.34 3.14 6.42
C PHE A 102 -13.12 2.52 7.10
N ALA A 103 -12.33 1.74 6.36
CA ALA A 103 -11.10 1.15 6.86
C ALA A 103 -10.09 2.21 7.32
N PHE A 104 -10.03 3.35 6.62
CA PHE A 104 -9.21 4.50 7.03
C PHE A 104 -9.56 5.03 8.41
N LEU A 105 -10.87 5.11 8.70
CA LEU A 105 -11.39 5.60 9.97
C LEU A 105 -11.12 4.58 11.09
N GLU A 106 -11.33 3.29 10.82
CA GLU A 106 -11.12 2.21 11.80
C GLU A 106 -9.65 1.99 12.16
N ASN A 107 -8.71 2.33 11.27
CA ASN A 107 -7.28 2.06 11.45
C ASN A 107 -6.44 3.30 11.81
N ASP A 108 -7.08 4.43 12.16
CA ASP A 108 -6.44 5.69 12.59
C ASP A 108 -5.33 6.19 11.65
N VAL A 109 -5.51 6.01 10.34
CA VAL A 109 -4.49 6.30 9.32
C VAL A 109 -4.18 7.80 9.22
N ILE A 110 -5.10 8.66 9.70
CA ILE A 110 -4.97 10.13 9.64
C ILE A 110 -3.72 10.62 10.38
N ILE A 111 -3.41 10.04 11.54
CA ILE A 111 -2.29 10.50 12.37
C ILE A 111 -0.95 10.29 11.63
N PRO A 112 -0.59 9.07 11.18
CA PRO A 112 0.62 8.87 10.36
C PRO A 112 0.66 9.72 9.09
N LEU A 113 -0.49 9.97 8.45
CA LEU A 113 -0.55 10.79 7.25
C LEU A 113 -0.29 12.27 7.50
N SER A 114 -0.71 12.80 8.65
CA SER A 114 -0.47 14.20 9.00
C SER A 114 1.03 14.54 9.09
N GLU A 115 1.87 13.56 9.40
CA GLU A 115 3.33 13.73 9.45
C GLU A 115 3.92 14.05 8.05
N LEU A 116 3.25 13.62 6.98
CA LEU A 116 3.66 13.89 5.60
C LEU A 116 3.32 15.29 5.09
N LEU A 117 2.64 16.13 5.89
CA LEU A 117 2.37 17.53 5.53
C LEU A 117 3.65 18.32 5.26
N ASN A 118 4.74 17.96 5.94
CA ASN A 118 6.06 18.57 5.80
C ASN A 118 7.07 17.65 5.07
N ASP A 119 6.60 16.62 4.35
CA ASP A 119 7.49 15.72 3.61
C ASP A 119 8.30 16.51 2.57
N PRO A 120 9.61 16.24 2.39
CA PRO A 120 10.42 16.92 1.38
C PRO A 120 9.91 16.71 -0.05
N GLU A 121 9.17 15.63 -0.31
CA GLU A 121 8.68 15.27 -1.64
C GLU A 121 7.31 15.88 -1.95
N ASP A 122 7.27 16.72 -2.99
CA ASP A 122 6.06 17.39 -3.45
C ASP A 122 4.93 16.40 -3.80
N ILE A 123 5.29 15.23 -4.34
CA ILE A 123 4.35 14.17 -4.73
C ILE A 123 3.66 13.60 -3.49
N CYS A 124 4.41 13.34 -2.40
CA CYS A 124 3.84 12.84 -1.15
C CYS A 124 2.85 13.85 -0.57
N ARG A 125 3.21 15.14 -0.55
CA ARG A 125 2.32 16.20 -0.07
C ARG A 125 1.06 16.33 -0.94
N LYS A 126 1.20 16.26 -2.26
CA LYS A 126 0.06 16.28 -3.19
C LYS A 126 -0.90 15.12 -2.93
N ASN A 127 -0.37 13.89 -2.86
CA ASN A 127 -1.17 12.70 -2.62
C ASN A 127 -1.89 12.78 -1.28
N LEU A 128 -1.21 13.27 -0.23
CA LEU A 128 -1.81 13.52 1.08
C LEU A 128 -2.99 14.50 0.99
N HIS A 129 -2.82 15.64 0.32
CA HIS A 129 -3.90 16.61 0.16
C HIS A 129 -5.11 16.00 -0.56
N MET A 130 -4.88 15.19 -1.60
CA MET A 130 -5.94 14.48 -2.31
C MET A 130 -6.64 13.46 -1.41
N VAL A 131 -5.88 12.73 -0.57
CA VAL A 131 -6.45 11.81 0.42
C VAL A 131 -7.36 12.55 1.39
N LEU A 132 -6.90 13.66 1.96
CA LEU A 132 -7.68 14.48 2.90
C LEU A 132 -8.91 15.09 2.25
N GLU A 133 -8.81 15.56 1.00
CA GLU A 133 -9.93 16.07 0.23
C GLU A 133 -11.00 15.00 0.05
N MET A 134 -10.62 13.80 -0.42
CA MET A 134 -11.56 12.69 -0.62
C MET A 134 -12.16 12.20 0.70
N PHE A 135 -11.37 12.19 1.77
CA PHE A 135 -11.82 11.79 3.10
C PHE A 135 -12.80 12.81 3.69
N SER A 136 -12.61 14.10 3.45
CA SER A 136 -13.53 15.16 3.93
C SER A 136 -14.94 15.07 3.34
N GLN A 137 -15.09 14.40 2.19
CA GLN A 137 -16.38 14.16 1.55
C GLN A 137 -17.19 13.03 2.22
N ILE A 138 -16.66 12.37 3.25
CA ILE A 138 -17.37 11.32 4.00
C ILE A 138 -18.37 11.98 4.95
N PRO A 139 -19.69 11.70 4.82
CA PRO A 139 -20.69 12.24 5.75
C PRO A 139 -20.45 11.85 7.21
N ALA A 140 -19.85 10.67 7.44
CA ALA A 140 -19.50 10.13 8.75
C ALA A 140 -18.28 10.83 9.42
N GLY A 141 -17.41 11.49 8.66
CA GLY A 141 -16.24 12.21 9.21
C GLY A 141 -16.62 13.44 10.04
N ARG A 142 -17.88 13.88 9.98
CA ARG A 142 -18.44 14.99 10.77
C ARG A 142 -18.53 14.67 12.27
N ASN A 143 -18.49 13.39 12.65
CA ASN A 143 -18.68 12.92 14.02
C ASN A 143 -17.39 12.45 14.70
N ILE A 144 -16.21 12.79 14.16
CA ILE A 144 -14.95 12.60 14.90
C ILE A 144 -14.93 13.66 16.01
N ASN A 145 -15.72 13.39 17.06
CA ASN A 145 -15.61 14.09 18.33
C ASN A 145 -14.21 13.77 18.83
N VAL A 146 -13.35 14.79 18.78
CA VAL A 146 -12.16 14.89 19.61
C VAL A 146 -12.65 14.88 21.05
N THR A 147 -12.82 13.70 21.62
CA THR A 147 -12.99 13.53 23.06
C THR A 147 -11.61 13.29 23.65
N ASP A 148 -11.26 14.23 24.53
CA ASP A 148 -10.09 14.36 25.43
C ASP A 148 -9.28 13.09 25.75
#